data_AF-A0A1R3U0U7-F1
#
_entry.id   AF-A0A1R3U0U7-F1
#
_cell.length_a   1.000
_cell.length_b   1.000
_cell.length_c   1.000
_cell.angle_alpha   90.00
_cell.angle_beta   90.00
_cell.angle_gamma   90.00
#
_symmetry.space_group_name_H-M   'P 1'
#
loop_
_entity.id
_entity.type
_entity.pdbx_description
1 polymer ?
#
loop_
_entity_poly.entity_id
_entity_poly.type
_entity_poly.pdbx_seq_one_letter_code
_entity_poly.pdbx_strand_id
1 'polypeptide(L)'
;MRNSISAGPKEKPPARVFQQYRRIAAKAAFGPDRTVKLLSQMGHGSMLDMLRYFIILAAATSVQPASASETKTVLQPAPLEYLCAEQDHIVAIWQNQNVIWAVELERKPPTLTVNRRQWLGIAANHQSSIALASYCRLGAVDGAAEMQVVDTGGSLFGVVREGKWKNRLTGE
;
A
#
# COMPACT_ATOMS: atom_id res chain seq x y z
N MET A 1 -20.35 -0.42 55.62
CA MET A 1 -20.84 -0.36 54.23
C MET A 1 -19.78 -1.00 53.33
N ARG A 2 -20.00 -2.23 52.84
CA ARG A 2 -19.09 -2.94 51.92
C ARG A 2 -19.87 -3.17 50.62
N ASN A 3 -19.40 -2.59 49.51
CA ASN A 3 -19.96 -2.83 48.18
C ASN A 3 -19.19 -3.97 47.51
N SER A 4 -19.89 -5.08 47.29
CA SER A 4 -19.43 -6.21 46.49
C SER A 4 -19.73 -5.93 45.03
N ILE A 5 -18.70 -5.86 44.18
CA ILE A 5 -18.84 -5.76 42.72
C ILE A 5 -18.81 -7.17 42.14
N SER A 6 -19.92 -7.54 41.51
CA SER A 6 -20.15 -8.82 40.83
C SER A 6 -19.32 -8.92 39.55
N ALA A 7 -18.55 -9.99 39.40
CA ALA A 7 -17.83 -10.32 38.17
C ALA A 7 -18.82 -10.94 37.15
N GLY A 8 -18.98 -10.30 35.99
CA GLY A 8 -19.74 -10.83 34.86
C GLY A 8 -19.04 -12.00 34.16
N PRO A 9 -19.77 -12.78 33.35
CA PRO A 9 -19.29 -14.04 32.80
C PRO A 9 -18.24 -13.86 31.72
N LYS A 10 -17.20 -14.71 31.75
CA LYS A 10 -16.17 -14.81 30.71
C LYS A 10 -16.74 -15.50 29.48
N GLU A 11 -17.10 -14.72 28.47
CA GLU A 11 -17.40 -15.24 27.14
C GLU A 11 -16.12 -15.70 26.45
N LYS A 12 -16.08 -16.99 26.11
CA LYS A 12 -14.96 -17.66 25.44
C LYS A 12 -15.28 -17.67 23.93
N PRO A 13 -14.48 -17.04 23.06
CA PRO A 13 -14.79 -17.04 21.63
C PRO A 13 -14.63 -18.45 21.02
N PRO A 14 -15.52 -18.84 20.07
CA PRO A 14 -15.58 -20.19 19.54
C PRO A 14 -14.41 -20.52 18.61
N ALA A 15 -13.77 -21.67 18.87
CA ALA A 15 -12.57 -22.20 18.22
C ALA A 15 -12.78 -22.71 16.76
N ARG A 16 -13.76 -22.20 16.01
CA ARG A 16 -14.19 -22.78 14.71
C ARG A 16 -14.05 -21.88 13.49
N VAL A 17 -13.26 -20.81 13.55
CA VAL A 17 -12.98 -19.96 12.36
C VAL A 17 -11.57 -20.19 11.76
N PHE A 18 -10.68 -20.87 12.49
CA PHE A 18 -9.26 -21.00 12.09
C PHE A 18 -8.92 -22.08 11.06
N GLN A 19 -9.85 -22.94 10.65
CA GLN A 19 -9.53 -24.02 9.69
C GLN A 19 -9.73 -23.65 8.21
N GLN A 20 -10.42 -22.55 7.88
CA GLN A 20 -10.80 -22.26 6.49
C GLN A 20 -9.70 -21.55 5.68
N TYR A 21 -8.71 -20.92 6.33
CA TYR A 21 -7.67 -20.15 5.64
C TYR A 21 -6.40 -20.93 5.23
N ARG A 22 -6.27 -22.21 5.60
CA ARG A 22 -5.07 -23.01 5.27
C ARG A 22 -4.99 -23.53 3.82
N ARG A 23 -5.99 -23.29 2.97
CA ARG A 23 -6.05 -23.88 1.60
C ARG A 23 -5.65 -22.97 0.45
N ILE A 24 -5.30 -21.70 0.67
CA ILE A 24 -5.04 -20.75 -0.44
C ILE A 24 -3.53 -20.53 -0.70
N ALA A 25 -2.63 -21.02 0.16
CA ALA A 25 -1.19 -20.72 0.09
C ALA A 25 -0.32 -21.64 -0.80
N ALA A 26 -0.88 -22.24 -1.87
CA ALA A 26 -0.15 -23.24 -2.67
C ALA A 26 -0.08 -22.95 -4.19
N LYS A 27 -0.15 -21.70 -4.64
CA LYS A 27 -0.14 -21.41 -6.09
C LYS A 27 0.51 -20.09 -6.53
N ALA A 28 1.71 -19.79 -6.04
CA ALA A 28 2.53 -18.70 -6.59
C ALA A 28 4.03 -18.97 -6.40
N ALA A 29 4.59 -19.89 -7.18
CA ALA A 29 6.02 -20.08 -7.32
C ALA A 29 6.32 -20.58 -8.74
N PHE A 30 6.77 -19.69 -9.63
CA PHE A 30 7.41 -19.89 -10.95
C PHE A 30 7.31 -18.52 -11.65
N GLY A 31 8.34 -17.75 -12.04
CA GLY A 31 9.80 -17.83 -12.15
C GLY A 31 10.18 -16.74 -13.19
N PRO A 32 11.27 -15.97 -13.05
CA PRO A 32 11.63 -14.92 -14.01
C PRO A 32 12.61 -15.45 -15.06
N ASP A 33 12.35 -15.25 -16.36
CA ASP A 33 13.40 -15.45 -17.38
C ASP A 33 13.19 -14.62 -18.66
N ARG A 34 14.20 -13.80 -18.95
CA ARG A 34 14.76 -13.42 -20.26
C ARG A 34 13.82 -12.99 -21.40
N THR A 35 13.89 -11.68 -21.70
CA THR A 35 14.04 -11.23 -23.10
C THR A 35 14.82 -9.92 -23.16
N VAL A 36 16.16 -10.04 -23.16
CA VAL A 36 17.06 -9.02 -23.68
C VAL A 36 17.75 -9.64 -24.88
N LYS A 37 17.30 -9.34 -26.09
CA LYS A 37 18.12 -9.41 -27.31
C LYS A 37 17.36 -8.85 -28.51
N LEU A 38 18.15 -8.19 -29.37
CA LEU A 38 17.90 -7.84 -30.77
C LEU A 38 17.14 -6.54 -31.02
N LEU A 39 17.92 -5.46 -31.25
CA LEU A 39 17.94 -4.78 -32.54
C LEU A 39 19.19 -3.89 -32.60
N SER A 40 20.22 -4.40 -33.28
CA SER A 40 21.41 -3.64 -33.70
C SER A 40 21.83 -4.19 -35.06
N GLN A 41 21.56 -3.43 -36.12
CA GLN A 41 21.98 -3.57 -37.53
C GLN A 41 21.18 -2.49 -38.31
N MET A 42 21.67 -1.64 -39.22
CA MET A 42 22.91 -1.27 -39.93
C MET A 42 22.65 0.21 -40.34
N GLY A 43 23.56 1.15 -40.60
CA GLY A 43 24.86 1.08 -41.26
C GLY A 43 24.79 1.62 -42.71
N HIS A 44 25.15 2.91 -42.88
CA HIS A 44 25.82 3.56 -44.04
C HIS A 44 25.10 3.95 -45.36
N GLY A 45 25.40 5.19 -45.80
CA GLY A 45 25.32 5.70 -47.19
C GLY A 45 24.09 6.60 -47.46
N SER A 46 24.14 7.73 -48.15
CA SER A 46 25.22 8.50 -48.77
C SER A 46 24.69 9.93 -48.95
N MET A 47 25.60 10.89 -48.79
CA MET A 47 25.47 12.30 -49.13
C MET A 47 25.33 12.44 -50.66
N LEU A 48 24.56 13.42 -51.15
CA LEU A 48 24.24 13.76 -52.55
C LEU A 48 22.97 13.11 -53.12
N ASP A 49 21.83 13.77 -52.93
CA ASP A 49 21.04 14.15 -54.10
C ASP A 49 20.30 15.46 -53.83
N MET A 50 20.82 16.49 -54.47
CA MET A 50 20.29 17.85 -54.51
C MET A 50 19.27 17.90 -55.66
N LEU A 51 18.22 18.70 -55.48
CA LEU A 51 17.35 19.31 -56.51
C LEU A 51 15.93 18.76 -56.67
N ARG A 52 15.01 19.69 -56.39
CA ARG A 52 13.78 20.00 -57.14
C ARG A 52 12.65 18.98 -57.01
N TYR A 53 11.58 19.38 -56.34
CA TYR A 53 10.31 19.67 -57.02
C TYR A 53 9.41 20.51 -56.10
N PHE A 54 9.19 21.76 -56.52
CA PHE A 54 8.04 22.57 -56.14
C PHE A 54 6.78 21.86 -56.63
N ILE A 55 5.78 21.61 -55.77
CA ILE A 55 4.35 21.83 -56.08
C ILE A 55 3.62 22.19 -54.78
N ILE A 56 3.15 23.44 -54.72
CA ILE A 56 2.11 23.92 -53.82
C ILE A 56 0.79 23.33 -54.31
N LEU A 57 0.11 22.51 -53.50
CA LEU A 57 -1.31 22.21 -53.72
C LEU A 57 -2.08 22.46 -52.42
N ALA A 58 -2.74 23.61 -52.38
CA ALA A 58 -3.79 23.92 -51.43
C ALA A 58 -5.00 23.01 -51.74
N ALA A 59 -5.17 21.97 -50.94
CA ALA A 59 -6.43 21.23 -50.88
C ALA A 59 -7.18 21.70 -49.64
N ALA A 60 -8.21 22.51 -49.86
CA ALA A 60 -9.21 22.85 -48.85
C ALA A 60 -9.91 21.57 -48.40
N THR A 61 -9.41 20.95 -47.32
CA THR A 61 -10.12 19.87 -46.64
C THR A 61 -11.13 20.50 -45.70
N SER A 62 -12.39 20.23 -45.99
CA SER A 62 -13.55 20.51 -45.15
C SER A 62 -13.25 20.18 -43.69
N VAL A 63 -13.23 21.20 -42.84
CA VAL A 63 -13.21 21.03 -41.39
C VAL A 63 -14.54 20.41 -41.01
N GLN A 64 -14.59 19.09 -40.92
CA GLN A 64 -15.63 18.43 -40.14
C GLN A 64 -15.26 18.69 -38.68
N PRO A 65 -16.11 19.36 -37.88
CA PRO A 65 -15.94 19.28 -36.44
C PRO A 65 -16.19 17.82 -36.07
N ALA A 66 -15.11 17.06 -35.91
CA ALA A 66 -15.16 15.81 -35.18
C ALA A 66 -15.62 16.22 -33.78
N SER A 67 -16.92 16.03 -33.52
CA SER A 67 -17.46 16.03 -32.17
C SER A 67 -16.78 14.89 -31.45
N ALA A 68 -15.57 15.15 -30.93
CA ALA A 68 -14.94 14.36 -29.92
C ALA A 68 -15.88 14.44 -28.72
N SER A 69 -16.81 13.48 -28.67
CA SER A 69 -17.55 13.18 -27.45
C SER A 69 -16.48 12.70 -26.48
N GLU A 70 -15.89 13.64 -25.74
CA GLU A 70 -15.16 13.34 -24.52
C GLU A 70 -16.14 12.61 -23.63
N THR A 71 -16.14 11.29 -23.79
CA THR A 71 -16.75 10.38 -22.83
C THR A 71 -15.85 10.52 -21.62
N LYS A 72 -16.16 11.53 -20.80
CA LYS A 72 -15.53 11.78 -19.52
C LYS A 72 -15.93 10.59 -18.66
N THR A 73 -15.18 9.51 -18.80
CA THR A 73 -15.29 8.34 -17.94
C THR A 73 -14.98 8.86 -16.55
N VAL A 74 -16.04 9.18 -15.79
CA VAL A 74 -15.94 9.52 -14.38
C VAL A 74 -15.46 8.25 -13.71
N LEU A 75 -14.14 8.13 -13.59
CA LEU A 75 -13.49 7.07 -12.84
C LEU A 75 -14.00 7.22 -11.41
N GLN A 76 -14.98 6.41 -11.02
CA GLN A 76 -15.40 6.40 -9.63
C GLN A 76 -14.17 6.06 -8.79
N PRO A 77 -13.88 6.83 -7.72
CA PRO A 77 -12.75 6.52 -6.86
C PRO A 77 -12.89 5.08 -6.38
N ALA A 78 -11.85 4.29 -6.56
CA ALA A 78 -11.83 2.91 -6.10
C ALA A 78 -12.18 2.89 -4.61
N PRO A 79 -12.99 1.92 -4.14
CA PRO A 79 -13.27 1.80 -2.71
C PRO A 79 -11.97 1.70 -1.93
N LEU A 80 -11.91 2.32 -0.75
CA LEU A 80 -10.70 2.42 0.08
C LEU A 80 -10.08 1.02 0.36
N GLU A 81 -10.91 -0.03 0.39
CA GLU A 81 -10.46 -1.41 0.57
C GLU A 81 -9.52 -1.89 -0.56
N TYR A 82 -9.67 -1.37 -1.77
CA TYR A 82 -8.79 -1.74 -2.90
C TYR A 82 -7.47 -0.98 -2.89
N LEU A 83 -7.43 0.21 -2.28
CA LEU A 83 -6.23 1.06 -2.26
C LEU A 83 -5.16 0.51 -1.32
N CYS A 84 -5.56 -0.21 -0.26
CA CYS A 84 -4.66 -0.71 0.78
C CYS A 84 -4.61 -2.24 0.90
N ALA A 85 -5.07 -2.98 -0.11
CA ALA A 85 -5.20 -4.44 -0.02
C ALA A 85 -3.87 -5.15 0.30
N GLU A 86 -2.77 -4.72 -0.31
CA GLU A 86 -1.44 -5.28 -0.04
C GLU A 86 -0.96 -4.96 1.38
N GLN A 87 -1.22 -3.74 1.84
CA GLN A 87 -0.87 -3.29 3.19
C GLN A 87 -1.69 -4.03 4.25
N ASP A 88 -2.98 -4.26 3.99
CA ASP A 88 -3.85 -5.06 4.84
C ASP A 88 -3.34 -6.51 4.96
N HIS A 89 -2.80 -7.09 3.88
CA HIS A 89 -2.16 -8.40 3.93
C HIS A 89 -0.91 -8.41 4.81
N ILE A 90 -0.05 -7.39 4.72
CA ILE A 90 1.12 -7.25 5.58
C ILE A 90 0.68 -7.18 7.05
N VAL A 91 -0.28 -6.31 7.36
CA VAL A 91 -0.82 -6.17 8.73
C VAL A 91 -1.37 -7.50 9.23
N ALA A 92 -2.15 -8.22 8.42
CA ALA A 92 -2.71 -9.52 8.79
C ALA A 92 -1.64 -10.58 9.07
N ILE A 93 -0.56 -10.63 8.28
CA ILE A 93 0.58 -11.54 8.53
C ILE A 93 1.20 -11.26 9.91
N TRP A 94 1.45 -10.00 10.23
CA TRP A 94 2.10 -9.61 11.48
C TRP A 94 1.17 -9.68 12.70
N GLN A 95 -0.14 -9.54 12.51
CA GLN A 95 -1.15 -9.90 13.53
C GLN A 95 -1.12 -11.39 13.83
N ASN A 96 -1.09 -12.26 12.81
CA ASN A 96 -1.01 -13.71 12.99
C ASN A 96 0.31 -14.16 13.66
N GLN A 97 1.38 -13.38 13.54
CA GLN A 97 2.65 -13.59 14.22
C GLN A 97 2.71 -12.98 15.64
N ASN A 98 1.61 -12.39 16.12
CA ASN A 98 1.51 -11.70 17.41
C ASN A 98 2.47 -10.50 17.57
N VAL A 99 2.95 -9.91 16.47
CA VAL A 99 3.70 -8.64 16.51
C VAL A 99 2.72 -7.48 16.68
N ILE A 100 1.64 -7.46 15.90
CA ILE A 100 0.58 -6.45 15.99
C ILE A 100 -0.53 -6.99 16.87
N TRP A 101 -1.00 -6.17 17.81
CA TRP A 101 -2.19 -6.48 18.61
C TRP A 101 -3.44 -5.80 18.06
N ALA A 102 -3.35 -4.52 17.71
CA ALA A 102 -4.48 -3.76 17.21
C ALA A 102 -4.04 -2.59 16.33
N VAL A 103 -4.90 -2.21 15.38
CA VAL A 103 -4.81 -0.96 14.61
C VAL A 103 -6.09 -0.18 14.90
N GLU A 104 -5.97 0.91 15.66
CA GLU A 104 -7.08 1.73 16.14
C GLU A 104 -7.05 3.08 15.42
N LEU A 105 -7.66 3.15 14.24
CA LEU A 105 -7.67 4.36 13.40
C LEU A 105 -8.60 5.47 13.94
N GLU A 106 -9.61 5.10 14.73
CA GLU A 106 -10.60 6.04 15.27
C GLU A 106 -10.14 6.72 16.57
N ARG A 107 -9.03 6.28 17.17
CA ARG A 107 -8.45 6.91 18.35
C ARG A 107 -7.88 8.29 18.03
N LYS A 108 -7.72 9.11 19.08
CA LYS A 108 -7.06 10.41 19.01
C LYS A 108 -5.88 10.43 20.00
N PRO A 109 -4.63 10.23 19.53
CA PRO A 109 -4.22 9.99 18.13
C PRO A 109 -4.50 8.54 17.66
N PRO A 110 -4.62 8.30 16.34
CA PRO A 110 -4.65 6.95 15.77
C PRO A 110 -3.46 6.13 16.24
N THR A 111 -3.69 4.85 16.55
CA THR A 111 -2.70 4.03 17.27
C THR A 111 -2.53 2.65 16.65
N LEU A 112 -1.29 2.26 16.37
CA LEU A 112 -0.86 0.88 16.15
C LEU A 112 -0.30 0.32 17.46
N THR A 113 -1.00 -0.64 18.06
CA THR A 113 -0.55 -1.32 19.28
C THR A 113 0.22 -2.59 18.93
N VAL A 114 1.44 -2.73 19.43
CA VAL A 114 2.35 -3.85 19.13
C VAL A 114 2.80 -4.59 20.40
N ASN A 115 3.13 -5.86 20.25
CA ASN A 115 3.81 -6.61 21.30
C ASN A 115 5.27 -6.15 21.41
N ARG A 116 5.63 -5.53 22.54
CA ARG A 116 6.98 -5.00 22.79
C ARG A 116 8.11 -5.98 22.49
N ARG A 117 8.02 -7.22 22.97
CA ARG A 117 9.12 -8.19 22.82
C ARG A 117 9.31 -8.59 21.37
N GLN A 118 8.21 -8.85 20.67
CA GLN A 118 8.25 -9.26 19.26
C GLN A 118 8.66 -8.08 18.36
N TRP A 119 8.12 -6.88 18.63
CA TRP A 119 8.47 -5.66 17.92
C TRP A 119 9.96 -5.34 17.98
N LEU A 120 10.55 -5.40 19.18
CA LEU A 120 11.99 -5.16 19.35
C LEU A 120 12.87 -6.30 18.84
N GLY A 121 12.29 -7.49 18.61
CA GLY A 121 13.00 -8.65 18.09
C GLY A 121 13.10 -8.70 16.56
N ILE A 122 12.30 -7.90 15.85
CA ILE A 122 12.32 -7.85 14.38
C ILE A 122 13.25 -6.74 13.87
N ALA A 123 13.74 -6.89 12.64
CA ALA A 123 14.61 -5.91 12.01
C ALA A 123 13.87 -4.58 11.72
N ALA A 124 14.61 -3.47 11.74
CA ALA A 124 14.06 -2.11 11.59
C ALA A 124 13.32 -1.89 10.25
N ASN A 125 13.76 -2.54 9.18
CA ASN A 125 13.06 -2.53 7.89
C ASN A 125 11.65 -3.14 7.99
N HIS A 126 11.48 -4.21 8.77
CA HIS A 126 10.17 -4.80 9.02
C HIS A 126 9.32 -3.90 9.92
N GLN A 127 9.90 -3.27 10.94
CA GLN A 127 9.18 -2.28 11.75
C GLN A 127 8.63 -1.14 10.88
N SER A 128 9.47 -0.58 10.00
CA SER A 128 9.07 0.47 9.06
C SER A 128 7.96 -0.01 8.12
N SER A 129 8.14 -1.19 7.49
CA SER A 129 7.13 -1.77 6.60
C SER A 129 5.78 -2.00 7.29
N ILE A 130 5.78 -2.51 8.52
CA ILE A 130 4.56 -2.71 9.32
C ILE A 130 3.88 -1.37 9.63
N ALA A 131 4.67 -0.39 10.09
CA ALA A 131 4.16 0.92 10.48
C ALA A 131 3.50 1.62 9.28
N LEU A 132 4.19 1.63 8.13
CA LEU A 132 3.68 2.21 6.89
C LEU A 132 2.45 1.46 6.36
N ALA A 133 2.45 0.13 6.41
CA ALA A 133 1.29 -0.66 6.01
C ALA A 133 0.06 -0.33 6.88
N SER A 134 0.25 -0.25 8.20
CA SER A 134 -0.84 0.08 9.14
C SER A 134 -1.37 1.51 8.95
N TYR A 135 -0.55 2.41 8.41
CA TYR A 135 -0.92 3.80 8.12
C TYR A 135 -1.74 3.97 6.83
N CYS A 136 -1.72 3.01 5.90
CA CYS A 136 -2.26 3.18 4.55
C CYS A 136 -3.68 3.76 4.52
N ARG A 137 -4.61 3.17 5.27
CA ARG A 137 -6.00 3.61 5.32
C ARG A 137 -6.15 5.02 5.91
N LEU A 138 -5.34 5.34 6.93
CA LEU A 138 -5.32 6.68 7.52
C LEU A 138 -4.78 7.71 6.53
N GLY A 139 -3.64 7.43 5.89
CA GLY A 139 -3.03 8.32 4.90
C GLY A 139 -3.85 8.50 3.62
N ALA A 140 -4.65 7.51 3.24
CA ALA A 140 -5.55 7.61 2.09
C ALA A 140 -6.75 8.54 2.35
N VAL A 141 -7.16 8.69 3.62
CA VAL A 141 -8.25 9.61 4.03
C VAL A 141 -7.70 10.98 4.38
N ASP A 142 -6.62 11.01 5.16
CA ASP A 142 -5.93 12.22 5.61
C ASP A 142 -4.41 12.00 5.53
N GLY A 143 -3.81 12.45 4.43
CA GLY A 143 -2.39 12.30 4.17
C GLY A 143 -1.48 12.99 5.19
N ALA A 144 -2.01 13.96 5.96
CA ALA A 144 -1.27 14.68 7.00
C ALA A 144 -1.44 14.08 8.39
N ALA A 145 -2.31 13.08 8.55
CA ALA A 145 -2.56 12.44 9.82
C ALA A 145 -1.30 11.78 10.39
N GLU A 146 -1.28 11.65 11.71
CA GLU A 146 -0.20 10.99 12.43
C GLU A 146 -0.76 9.74 13.12
N MET A 147 -0.04 8.62 12.99
CA MET A 147 -0.32 7.39 13.72
C MET A 147 0.83 7.09 14.66
N GLN A 148 0.51 6.81 15.92
CA GLN A 148 1.50 6.42 16.92
C GLN A 148 1.68 4.91 16.93
N VAL A 149 2.92 4.45 17.10
CA VAL A 149 3.23 3.03 17.30
C VAL A 149 3.64 2.84 18.75
N VAL A 150 2.80 2.14 19.51
CA VAL A 150 2.94 2.00 20.96
C VAL A 150 2.94 0.54 21.39
N ASP A 151 3.58 0.25 22.53
CA ASP A 151 3.33 -1.01 23.21
C ASP A 151 2.03 -0.99 24.01
N THR A 152 1.71 -2.15 24.56
CA THR A 152 0.49 -2.42 25.32
C THR A 152 0.49 -1.76 26.69
N GLY A 153 1.65 -1.29 27.14
CA GLY A 153 1.83 -0.46 28.33
C GLY A 153 1.85 1.05 28.03
N GLY A 154 1.66 1.46 26.76
CA GLY A 154 1.63 2.86 26.32
C GLY A 154 3.00 3.46 25.98
N SER A 155 4.07 2.66 25.94
CA SER A 155 5.40 3.13 25.54
C SER A 155 5.44 3.43 24.05
N LEU A 156 5.82 4.65 23.67
CA LEU A 156 5.92 5.07 22.27
C LEU A 156 7.22 4.59 21.62
N PHE A 157 7.12 3.82 20.54
CA PHE A 157 8.26 3.39 19.72
C PHE A 157 8.55 4.33 18.55
N GLY A 158 7.53 5.01 18.04
CA GLY A 158 7.69 5.94 16.95
C GLY A 158 6.36 6.39 16.38
N VAL A 159 6.42 7.15 15.30
CA VAL A 159 5.25 7.72 14.66
C VAL A 159 5.33 7.54 13.15
N VAL A 160 4.19 7.36 12.51
CA VAL A 160 4.06 7.49 11.06
C VAL A 160 3.32 8.79 10.79
N ARG A 161 3.93 9.67 9.98
CA ARG A 161 3.33 10.93 9.55
C ARG A 161 3.71 11.17 8.11
N GLU A 162 2.74 11.61 7.30
CA GLU A 162 2.97 11.90 5.87
C GLU A 162 3.60 10.72 5.12
N GLY A 163 3.20 9.49 5.49
CA GLY A 163 3.73 8.25 4.90
C GLY A 163 5.21 7.98 5.23
N LYS A 164 5.75 8.59 6.29
CA LYS A 164 7.13 8.36 6.75
C LYS A 164 7.13 7.81 8.17
N TRP A 165 7.84 6.71 8.35
CA TRP A 165 8.12 6.14 9.66
C TRP A 165 9.26 6.91 10.33
N LYS A 166 9.04 7.34 11.58
CA LYS A 166 10.05 7.94 12.44
C LYS A 166 10.22 7.08 13.68
N ASN A 167 11.38 6.45 13.81
CA ASN A 167 11.71 5.57 14.90
C ASN A 167 12.30 6.37 16.06
N ARG A 168 11.58 6.39 17.19
CA ARG A 168 12.03 7.13 18.38
C ARG A 168 13.22 6.46 19.07
N LEU A 169 13.42 5.15 18.87
CA LEU A 169 14.49 4.40 19.51
C LEU A 169 15.84 4.62 18.81
N THR A 170 15.83 4.75 17.49
CA THR A 170 17.05 4.94 16.67
C THR A 170 17.28 6.39 16.28
N GLY A 171 16.25 7.25 16.35
CA GLY A 171 16.32 8.65 15.91
C GLY A 171 16.20 8.83 14.40
N GLU A 172 15.82 7.77 13.68
CA GLU A 172 15.57 7.76 12.23
C GLU A 172 14.18 8.29 11.86
#